data_AF-A0A7V5YTY4-F1
#
_entry.id   AF-A0A7V5YTY4-F1
#
_cell.length_a   1.000
_cell.length_b   1.000
_cell.length_c   1.000
_cell.angle_alpha   90.00
_cell.angle_beta   90.00
_cell.angle_gamma   90.00
#
_symmetry.space_group_name_H-M   'P 1'
#
loop_
_entity.id
_entity.type
_entity.pdbx_description
1 polymer ?
#
loop_
_entity_poly.entity_id
_entity_poly.type
_entity_poly.pdbx_seq_one_letter_code
_entity_poly.pdbx_strand_id
1 'polypeptide(L)' 'MWDLRTPSGLLFTIYGVLLVISGLLWPEARAPLAEHNVNLYSGVAFLIFGVTLLWLARRAA' A
#
# COMPACT_ATOMS: atom_id res chain seq x y z
N MET A 1 17.55 -17.17 -7.54
CA MET A 1 17.28 -16.34 -6.35
C MET A 1 15.82 -15.92 -6.43
N TRP A 2 15.04 -15.99 -5.35
CA TRP A 2 13.65 -15.52 -5.39
C TRP A 2 13.65 -14.03 -5.75
N ASP A 3 12.83 -13.63 -6.74
CA ASP A 3 12.74 -12.22 -7.12
C ASP A 3 12.19 -11.44 -5.93
N LEU A 4 13.03 -10.55 -5.38
CA LEU A 4 12.68 -9.72 -4.22
C LEU A 4 11.44 -8.85 -4.49
N ARG A 5 11.16 -8.54 -5.75
CA ARG A 5 9.99 -7.76 -6.16
C ARG A 5 8.67 -8.44 -5.78
N THR A 6 8.62 -9.77 -5.78
CA THR A 6 7.40 -10.53 -5.49
C THR A 6 6.97 -10.45 -4.02
N PRO A 7 7.81 -10.82 -3.03
CA PRO A 7 7.45 -10.71 -1.62
C PRO A 7 7.28 -9.25 -1.18
N SER A 8 8.13 -8.34 -1.65
CA SER A 8 7.99 -6.91 -1.35
C SER A 8 6.71 -6.33 -1.95
N GLY A 9 6.43 -6.63 -3.23
CA GLY A 9 5.21 -6.17 -3.90
C GLY A 9 3.93 -6.65 -3.22
N LEU A 10 3.90 -7.90 -2.78
CA LEU A 10 2.78 -8.45 -1.99
C LEU A 10 2.59 -7.71 -0.67
N LEU A 11 3.68 -7.53 0.10
CA LEU A 11 3.64 -6.82 1.39
C LEU A 11 3.07 -5.41 1.23
N PHE A 12 3.62 -4.62 0.32
CA PHE A 12 3.18 -3.23 0.10
C PHE A 12 1.75 -3.16 -0.42
N THR A 13 1.35 -4.08 -1.29
CA THR A 13 -0.04 -4.12 -1.79
C THR A 13 -1.02 -4.45 -0.67
N ILE A 14 -0.73 -5.44 0.17
CA ILE A 14 -1.59 -5.84 1.29
C ILE A 14 -1.72 -4.68 2.30
N TYR A 15 -0.61 -4.08 2.72
CA TYR A 15 -0.65 -2.93 3.61
C TYR A 15 -1.36 -1.73 2.98
N GLY A 16 -1.15 -1.47 1.68
CA GLY A 16 -1.84 -0.41 0.95
C GLY A 16 -3.35 -0.60 0.95
N VAL A 17 -3.84 -1.82 0.70
CA VAL A 17 -5.26 -2.16 0.75
C VAL A 17 -5.83 -1.95 2.16
N LEU A 18 -5.15 -2.44 3.20
CA LEU A 18 -5.59 -2.27 4.59
C LEU A 18 -5.68 -0.78 4.98
N LEU A 19 -4.70 0.02 4.59
CA LEU A 19 -4.67 1.45 4.88
C LEU A 19 -5.73 2.23 4.10
N VAL A 20 -5.99 1.90 2.84
CA VAL A 20 -7.08 2.51 2.06
C VAL A 20 -8.45 2.15 2.65
N ILE A 21 -8.68 0.88 2.98
CA ILE A 21 -9.92 0.45 3.65
C ILE A 21 -10.07 1.18 4.99
N SER A 22 -8.99 1.25 5.77
CA SER A 22 -8.99 1.97 7.05
C SER A 22 -9.35 3.44 6.87
N GLY A 23 -8.70 4.12 5.91
CA GLY A 23 -8.96 5.51 5.60
C GLY A 23 -10.38 5.78 5.11
N LEU A 24 -11.00 4.85 4.36
CA LEU A 24 -12.36 5.02 3.83
C LEU A 24 -13.44 4.70 4.87
N LEU A 25 -13.27 3.64 5.66
CA LEU A 25 -14.28 3.19 6.63
C LEU A 25 -14.20 3.92 7.97
N TRP A 26 -12.99 4.34 8.37
CA TRP A 26 -12.74 5.05 9.63
C TRP A 26 -11.90 6.31 9.40
N PRO A 27 -12.42 7.33 8.68
CA PRO A 27 -11.67 8.56 8.41
C PRO A 27 -11.26 9.32 9.68
N GLU A 28 -12.02 9.17 10.77
CA GLU A 28 -11.70 9.75 12.09
C GLU A 28 -10.58 8.99 12.83
N ALA A 29 -10.28 7.73 12.44
CA ALA A 29 -9.18 6.94 12.99
C ALA A 29 -7.82 7.35 12.37
N ARG A 30 -7.60 8.66 12.28
CA ARG A 30 -6.36 9.27 11.81
C ARG A 30 -5.44 9.63 12.98
N ALA A 31 -4.18 9.89 12.68
CA ALA A 31 -3.23 10.37 13.70
C ALA A 31 -3.73 11.68 14.32
N PRO A 32 -3.62 11.87 15.66
CA PRO A 32 -4.21 13.05 16.33
C PRO A 32 -3.67 14.39 15.85
N LEU A 33 -2.43 14.42 15.34
CA LEU A 33 -1.78 15.62 14.81
C LEU A 33 -1.99 15.82 13.31
N ALA A 34 -2.63 14.87 12.63
CA ALA A 34 -2.81 14.95 11.19
C ALA A 34 -4.16 15.58 10.84
N GLU A 35 -4.11 16.72 10.16
CA GLU A 35 -5.29 17.41 9.63
C GLU A 35 -5.98 16.65 8.50
N HIS A 36 -5.26 15.73 7.86
CA HIS A 36 -5.72 14.95 6.72
C HIS A 36 -5.59 13.44 7.01
N ASN A 37 -6.34 12.64 6.26
CA ASN A 37 -6.41 11.21 6.45
C ASN A 37 -5.11 10.50 6.01
N VAL A 38 -4.19 10.32 6.96
CA VAL A 38 -2.88 9.70 6.75
C VAL A 38 -2.97 8.28 6.22
N ASN A 39 -3.95 7.52 6.70
CA ASN A 39 -4.15 6.15 6.28
C ASN A 39 -4.46 6.11 4.78
N LEU A 40 -5.32 7.02 4.30
CA LEU A 40 -5.74 7.02 2.91
C LEU A 40 -4.59 7.35 1.94
N TYR A 41 -3.89 8.48 2.12
CA TYR A 41 -2.83 8.86 1.17
C TYR A 41 -1.62 7.94 1.24
N SER A 42 -1.26 7.46 2.44
CA SER A 42 -0.16 6.49 2.61
C SER A 42 -0.54 5.14 2.01
N GLY A 43 -1.79 4.70 2.21
CA GLY A 43 -2.33 3.49 1.63
C GLY A 43 -2.30 3.50 0.10
N VAL A 44 -2.71 4.63 -0.51
CA VAL A 44 -2.63 4.82 -1.97
C VAL A 44 -1.18 4.74 -2.45
N ALA A 45 -0.22 5.39 -1.76
CA ALA A 45 1.20 5.32 -2.13
C ALA A 45 1.74 3.89 -2.04
N PHE A 46 1.39 3.15 -0.99
CA PHE A 46 1.78 1.74 -0.81
C PHE A 46 1.18 0.84 -1.88
N LEU A 47 -0.08 1.06 -2.26
CA LEU A 47 -0.75 0.35 -3.34
C LEU A 47 -0.07 0.59 -4.69
N ILE A 48 0.22 1.85 -5.03
CA ILE A 48 0.92 2.20 -6.27
C ILE A 48 2.27 1.49 -6.32
N PHE A 49 3.05 1.59 -5.24
CA PHE A 49 4.38 0.97 -5.18
C PHE A 49 4.32 -0.56 -5.25
N GLY A 50 3.45 -1.19 -4.45
CA GLY A 50 3.28 -2.64 -4.41
C GLY A 50 2.81 -3.23 -5.74
N VAL A 51 1.79 -2.63 -6.35
CA VAL A 51 1.28 -3.04 -7.67
C VAL A 51 2.35 -2.85 -8.75
N THR A 52 3.12 -1.76 -8.71
CA THR A 52 4.22 -1.54 -9.66
C THR A 52 5.29 -2.61 -9.53
N LEU A 53 5.68 -2.99 -8.31
CA LEU A 53 6.63 -4.07 -8.08
C LEU A 53 6.12 -5.42 -8.59
N LEU A 54 4.86 -5.75 -8.31
CA LEU A 54 4.24 -6.99 -8.79
C LEU A 54 4.14 -7.01 -10.32
N TRP A 55 3.81 -5.87 -10.93
CA TRP A 55 3.78 -5.74 -12.38
C TRP A 55 5.16 -5.96 -13.00
N LEU A 56 6.21 -5.35 -12.42
CA LEU A 56 7.59 -5.55 -12.87
C LEU A 56 8.07 -6.99 -12.67
N ALA A 57 7.70 -7.63 -11.55
CA ALA A 57 8.01 -9.05 -11.30
C ALA A 57 7.36 -9.96 -12.35
N ARG A 58 6.09 -9.70 -12.71
CA ARG A 58 5.38 -10.44 -13.76
C ARG A 58 5.97 -10.24 -15.15
N ARG A 59 6.62 -9.11 -15.42
CA ARG A 59 7.30 -8.85 -16.70
C ARG A 59 8.69 -9.47 -16.78
N ALA A 60 9.29 -9.78 -15.63
CA ALA A 60 10.63 -10.36 -15.55
C ALA A 60 10.62 -11.91 -15.48
N ALA A 61 9.46 -12.51 -15.19
CA ALA A 61 9.21 -13.94 -15.21
C ALA A 61 8.87 -14.44 -16.63
#